data_AF-A0AB74VGV8-F1
#
_entry.id   AF-A0AB74VGV8-F1
#
_cell.length_a   1.000
_cell.length_b   1.000
_cell.length_c   1.000
_cell.angle_alpha   90.00
_cell.angle_beta   90.00
_cell.angle_gamma   90.00
#
_symmetry.space_group_name_H-M   'P 1'
#
loop_
_entity.id
_entity.type
_entity.pdbx_description
1 polymer ?
#
loop_
_entity_poly.entity_id
_entity_poly.type
_entity_poly.pdbx_seq_one_letter_code
_entity_poly.pdbx_strand_id
1 'polypeptide(L)' 'MDIKIDKTIEYKFLEAWEKGIDDKNVIITSKKSGESYRIDISEKQNKLKFYNPVIANWQSCTYVLPEEIFDVWYVTAV' A
#
# COMPACT_ATOMS: atom_id res chain seq x y z
N MET A 1 8.15 3.92 12.05
CA MET A 1 6.71 4.25 12.19
C MET A 1 6.01 2.93 12.50
N ASP A 2 5.32 2.84 13.63
CA ASP A 2 4.49 1.66 13.94
C ASP A 2 3.17 1.81 13.19
N ILE A 3 3.08 1.20 12.01
CA ILE A 3 1.84 1.15 11.24
C ILE A 3 0.96 0.06 11.85
N LYS A 4 -0.09 0.46 12.58
CA LYS A 4 -1.06 -0.49 13.12
C LYS A 4 -2.05 -0.87 12.03
N ILE A 5 -1.77 -1.98 11.36
CA ILE A 5 -2.57 -2.46 10.22
C ILE A 5 -3.98 -2.85 10.69
N ASP A 6 -4.99 -2.27 10.06
CA ASP A 6 -6.38 -2.72 10.20
C ASP A 6 -6.61 -3.99 9.38
N LYS A 7 -6.85 -5.11 10.06
CA LYS A 7 -7.06 -6.43 9.46
C LYS A 7 -8.52 -6.86 9.45
N THR A 8 -9.45 -5.93 9.69
CA THR A 8 -10.89 -6.22 9.78
C THR A 8 -11.51 -6.58 8.43
N ILE A 9 -11.02 -5.97 7.35
CA ILE A 9 -11.54 -6.18 5.99
C ILE A 9 -10.39 -6.56 5.06
N GLU A 10 -10.66 -7.55 4.21
CA GLU A 10 -9.75 -8.07 3.21
C GLU A 10 -10.19 -7.58 1.83
N TYR A 11 -9.24 -7.04 1.05
CA TYR A 11 -9.46 -6.48 -0.27
C TYR A 11 -8.62 -7.18 -1.33
N LYS A 12 -9.07 -7.14 -2.58
CA LYS A 12 -8.20 -7.39 -3.73
C LYS A 12 -7.29 -6.19 -3.96
N PHE A 13 -6.16 -6.41 -4.63
CA PHE A 13 -5.22 -5.34 -4.95
C PHE A 13 -5.87 -4.13 -5.63
N LEU A 14 -6.71 -4.33 -6.66
CA LEU A 14 -7.35 -3.22 -7.38
C LEU A 14 -8.27 -2.38 -6.48
N GLU A 15 -9.02 -3.03 -5.58
CA GLU A 15 -9.92 -2.33 -4.65
C GLU A 15 -9.12 -1.52 -3.62
N ALA A 16 -8.04 -2.09 -3.09
CA ALA A 16 -7.13 -1.39 -2.20
C ALA A 16 -6.44 -0.22 -2.92
N TRP A 17 -6.03 -0.44 -4.17
CA TRP A 17 -5.41 0.58 -5.02
C TRP A 17 -6.34 1.76 -5.29
N GLU A 18 -7.60 1.51 -5.69
CA GLU A 18 -8.60 2.55 -5.89
C GLU A 18 -8.83 3.36 -4.61
N LYS A 19 -8.98 2.70 -3.46
CA LYS A 19 -9.09 3.37 -2.15
C LYS A 19 -7.89 4.26 -1.83
N GLY A 20 -6.68 3.81 -2.15
CA GLY A 20 -5.46 4.60 -1.95
C GLY A 20 -5.32 5.79 -2.90
N ILE A 21 -5.98 5.76 -4.06
CA ILE A 21 -6.08 6.91 -4.96
C ILE A 21 -7.12 7.89 -4.43
N ASP A 22 -8.26 7.39 -3.97
CA ASP A 22 -9.38 8.23 -3.51
C ASP A 22 -9.08 8.92 -2.17
N ASP A 23 -8.27 8.30 -1.31
CA ASP A 23 -7.88 8.84 -0.02
C ASP A 23 -6.36 8.84 0.18
N LYS A 24 -5.76 10.02 0.28
CA LYS A 24 -4.32 10.19 0.55
C LYS A 24 -3.92 9.82 1.97
N ASN A 25 -4.89 9.65 2.87
CA ASN A 25 -4.71 9.28 4.26
C ASN A 25 -4.95 7.78 4.49
N VAL A 26 -4.77 6.93 3.47
CA VAL A 26 -4.72 5.49 3.67
C VAL A 26 -3.36 4.90 3.30
N ILE A 27 -3.02 3.83 4.01
CA ILE A 27 -1.93 2.92 3.68
C ILE A 27 -2.56 1.60 3.27
N ILE A 28 -2.08 1.03 2.16
CA ILE A 28 -2.44 -0.32 1.75
C ILE A 28 -1.32 -1.26 2.15
N THR A 29 -1.65 -2.41 2.72
CA THR A 29 -0.65 -3.38 3.20
C THR A 29 -0.92 -4.72 2.57
N SER A 30 0.11 -5.30 1.97
CA SER A 30 0.07 -6.65 1.42
C SER A 30 0.03 -7.67 2.56
N LYS A 31 -0.93 -8.59 2.52
CA LYS A 31 -0.95 -9.73 3.46
C LYS A 31 0.21 -10.69 3.20
N LYS A 32 0.63 -10.82 1.93
CA LYS A 32 1.66 -11.78 1.50
C LYS A 32 3.04 -11.44 2.05
N SER A 33 3.45 -10.18 1.89
CA SER A 33 4.79 -9.70 2.24
C SER A 33 4.80 -8.98 3.59
N GLY A 34 3.66 -8.44 4.03
CA GLY A 34 3.58 -7.52 5.16
C GLY A 34 4.03 -6.09 4.81
N GLU A 35 4.47 -5.85 3.57
CA GLU A 35 4.92 -4.54 3.13
C GLU A 35 3.75 -3.56 3.04
N SER A 36 4.01 -2.34 3.49
CA SER A 36 3.03 -1.26 3.51
C SER A 36 3.35 -0.23 2.45
N TYR A 37 2.32 0.25 1.79
CA TYR A 37 2.42 1.13 0.64
C TYR A 37 1.53 2.35 0.76
N ARG A 38 1.99 3.46 0.17
CA ARG A 38 1.19 4.65 -0.13
C ARG A 38 1.16 4.88 -1.62
N ILE A 39 0.10 5.49 -2.09
CA ILE A 39 -0.02 5.91 -3.49
C ILE A 39 0.36 7.38 -3.57
N ASP A 40 1.45 7.66 -4.27
CA ASP A 40 1.87 9.00 -4.62
C ASP A 40 1.15 9.42 -5.90
N ILE A 41 0.16 10.30 -5.73
CA ILE A 41 -0.70 10.81 -6.81
C ILE A 41 0.00 12.02 -7.43
N SER A 42 0.47 11.86 -8.66
CA SER A 42 1.06 12.95 -9.45
C SER A 42 0.27 13.16 -10.74
N GLU A 43 0.32 14.38 -11.30
CA GLU A 43 -0.40 14.74 -12.54
C GLU A 43 -0.12 13.81 -13.74
N LYS A 44 1.01 13.09 -13.73
CA LYS A 44 1.42 12.21 -14.83
C LYS A 44 1.12 10.73 -14.61
N GLN A 45 1.14 10.26 -13.37
CA GLN A 45 0.93 8.86 -13.01
C GLN A 45 0.87 8.66 -11.49
N ASN A 46 0.05 7.71 -11.06
CA ASN A 46 0.02 7.26 -9.68
C ASN A 46 1.13 6.21 -9.47
N LYS A 47 1.91 6.36 -8.40
CA LYS A 47 3.02 5.44 -8.10
C LYS A 47 2.89 4.88 -6.70
N LEU A 48 3.15 3.58 -6.54
CA LEU A 48 3.34 3.01 -5.21
C LEU A 48 4.67 3.46 -4.64
N LYS A 49 4.64 3.80 -3.35
CA LYS A 49 5.82 3.88 -2.50
C LYS A 49 5.69 2.88 -1.38
N PHE A 50 6.69 2.05 -1.16
CA PHE A 50 6.74 1.14 -0.01
C PHE A 50 7.43 1.82 1.17
N TYR A 51 7.07 1.44 2.39
CA TYR A 51 7.73 1.95 3.59
C TYR A 51 9.00 1.16 3.86
N ASN A 52 10.16 1.84 3.83
CA ASN A 52 11.41 1.22 4.25
C ASN A 52 11.65 1.51 5.74
N PRO A 53 11.57 0.49 6.63
CA PRO A 53 11.72 0.69 8.07
C PRO A 53 13.16 1.04 8.46
N VAL A 54 14.17 0.64 7.67
CA VAL A 54 15.60 0.89 7.97
C VAL A 54 15.91 2.38 7.95
N ILE A 55 15.34 3.11 7.00
CA ILE A 55 15.51 4.58 6.87
C ILE A 55 14.27 5.37 7.29
N ALA A 56 13.27 4.67 7.83
CA ALA A 56 11.99 5.21 8.26
C ALA A 56 11.27 6.10 7.22
N ASN A 57 11.37 5.77 5.93
CA ASN A 57 10.89 6.64 4.85
C ASN A 57 10.21 5.86 3.70
N TRP A 58 9.37 6.56 2.93
CA TRP A 58 8.67 6.03 1.77
C TRP A 58 9.56 6.07 0.53
N GLN A 59 9.73 4.93 -0.14
CA GLN A 59 10.56 4.79 -1.34
C GLN A 59 9.74 4.33 -2.52
N SER A 60 10.07 4.82 -3.71
CA SER A 60 9.42 4.38 -4.96
C SER A 60 9.47 2.86 -5.08
N CYS A 61 8.31 2.25 -5.26
CA CYS A 61 8.20 0.84 -5.56
C CYS A 61 8.41 0.63 -7.07
N THR A 62 9.40 -0.17 -7.43
CA THR A 62 9.74 -0.44 -8.84
C THR A 62 8.79 -1.47 -9.45
N TYR A 63 8.41 -2.48 -8.68
CA TYR A 63 7.46 -3.52 -9.07
C TYR A 63 6.87 -4.18 -7.81
N VAL A 64 5.66 -4.71 -7.95
CA VAL A 64 5.01 -5.60 -6.97
C VAL A 64 4.98 -6.98 -7.60
N LEU A 65 5.30 -8.03 -6.83
CA LEU A 65 5.33 -9.39 -7.37
C LEU A 65 3.90 -9.87 -7.70
N PRO A 66 3.69 -10.66 -8.77
CA PRO A 66 2.36 -11.17 -9.11
C PRO A 66 1.68 -11.91 -7.96
N GLU A 67 2.42 -12.74 -7.24
CA GLU A 67 1.90 -13.48 -6.07
C GLU A 67 1.35 -12.55 -4.98
N GLU A 68 1.91 -11.35 -4.87
CA GLU A 68 1.47 -10.34 -3.92
C GLU A 68 0.28 -9.54 -4.46
N ILE A 69 0.28 -9.19 -5.75
CA ILE A 69 -0.87 -8.55 -6.42
C ILE A 69 -2.12 -9.42 -6.34
N PHE A 70 -1.98 -10.74 -6.49
CA PHE A 70 -3.09 -11.68 -6.46
C PHE A 70 -3.48 -12.17 -5.06
N ASP A 71 -2.74 -11.78 -4.02
CA ASP A 71 -3.14 -12.03 -2.64
C ASP A 71 -4.08 -10.94 -2.11
N VAL A 72 -4.41 -11.05 -0.83
CA VAL A 72 -5.24 -10.13 -0.07
C VAL A 72 -4.44 -8.91 0.39
N TRP A 73 -5.15 -7.78 0.45
CA TRP A 73 -4.65 -6.49 0.91
C TRP A 73 -5.51 -5.96 2.05
N TYR A 74 -4.87 -5.21 2.94
CA TYR A 74 -5.48 -4.47 4.02
C TYR A 74 -5.43 -2.97 3.72
N VAL A 75 -6.43 -2.21 4.17
CA VAL A 75 -6.46 -0.76 4.05
C VAL A 75 -6.56 -0.16 5.44
N THR A 76 -5.60 0.69 5.79
CA THR A 76 -5.49 1.34 7.10
C THR A 76 -5.54 2.84 6.94
N ALA A 77 -6.52 3.50 7.55
CA ALA A 77 -6.57 4.96 7.64
C ALA A 77 -5.48 5.46 8.61
N VAL A 78 -4.81 6.58 8.24
CA VAL A 78 -3.66 7.14 8.97
C VAL A 78 -3.91 8.57 9.43
#